data_AF-D2BYY2-F1
#
_entry.id   AF-D2BYY2-F1
#
_cell.length_a   1.000
_cell.length_b   1.000
_cell.length_c   1.000
_cell.angle_alpha   90.00
_cell.angle_beta   90.00
_cell.angle_gamma   90.00
#
_symmetry.space_group_name_H-M   'P 1'
#
loop_
_entity.id
_entity.type
_entity.pdbx_description
1 polymer ?
#
loop_
_entity_poly.entity_id
_entity_poly.type
_entity_poly.pdbx_seq_one_letter_code
_entity_poly.pdbx_strand_id
1 'polypeptide(L)'
;MMTVREVFDNFSNYKEVYVNGYIIYHSDGNLILIDKGYGSDYLNSPFLKIENHGLSDNLENNVSLYGGGSSRLFHYAKIKGVLFLDEMEKPYLKVRELFVEDNGLWRLIDLSRHYEPRNREEINWHDIFKENGH
;
A
#
# COMPACT_ATOMS: atom_id res chain seq x y z
N MET A 1 11.19 -13.74 -5.27
CA MET A 1 10.50 -12.44 -5.18
C MET A 1 11.56 -11.37 -5.22
N MET A 2 11.29 -10.31 -5.96
CA MET A 2 12.20 -9.20 -6.17
C MET A 2 11.88 -8.03 -5.24
N THR A 3 12.86 -7.17 -5.05
CA THR A 3 12.72 -5.88 -4.38
C THR A 3 12.22 -4.82 -5.39
N VAL A 4 11.69 -3.71 -4.89
CA VAL A 4 11.36 -2.51 -5.66
C VAL A 4 12.57 -2.02 -6.43
N ARG A 5 13.76 -1.99 -5.83
CA ARG A 5 14.99 -1.64 -6.53
C ARG A 5 15.30 -2.57 -7.70
N GLU A 6 15.20 -3.88 -7.51
CA GLU A 6 15.44 -4.86 -8.57
C GLU A 6 14.45 -4.71 -9.74
N VAL A 7 13.20 -4.29 -9.45
CA VAL A 7 12.21 -3.93 -10.48
C VAL A 7 12.73 -2.78 -11.34
N PHE A 8 13.24 -1.72 -10.75
CA PHE A 8 13.79 -0.57 -11.49
C PHE A 8 15.02 -0.94 -12.31
N ASP A 9 15.95 -1.68 -11.71
CA ASP A 9 17.21 -2.08 -12.36
C ASP A 9 16.97 -3.01 -13.57
N ASN A 10 15.81 -3.69 -13.63
CA ASN A 10 15.49 -4.68 -14.65
C ASN A 10 14.16 -4.44 -15.35
N PHE A 11 13.62 -3.22 -15.33
CA PHE A 11 12.27 -2.93 -15.82
C PHE A 11 12.04 -3.38 -17.27
N SER A 12 13.03 -3.19 -18.15
CA SER A 12 12.97 -3.60 -19.56
C SER A 12 12.90 -5.12 -19.77
N ASN A 13 13.32 -5.91 -18.79
CA ASN A 13 13.39 -7.37 -18.88
C ASN A 13 12.12 -8.06 -18.37
N TYR A 14 11.29 -7.36 -17.57
CA TYR A 14 10.15 -7.98 -16.89
C TYR A 14 8.87 -7.21 -17.10
N LYS A 15 7.88 -7.86 -17.72
CA LYS A 15 6.52 -7.32 -17.83
C LYS A 15 5.62 -7.75 -16.66
N GLU A 16 5.78 -8.98 -16.19
CA GLU A 16 5.11 -9.51 -15.00
C GLU A 16 6.15 -9.71 -13.89
N VAL A 17 5.80 -9.29 -12.68
CA VAL A 17 6.71 -9.29 -11.53
C VAL A 17 6.08 -9.86 -10.28
N TYR A 18 6.94 -10.40 -9.42
CA TYR A 18 6.62 -10.90 -8.09
C TYR A 18 7.46 -10.15 -7.07
N VAL A 19 6.94 -9.05 -6.55
CA VAL A 19 7.65 -8.08 -5.71
C VAL A 19 7.20 -8.16 -4.25
N ASN A 20 8.08 -7.91 -3.29
CA ASN A 20 7.69 -7.62 -1.91
C ASN A 20 8.14 -6.25 -1.45
N GLY A 21 7.44 -5.75 -0.45
CA GLY A 21 7.71 -4.44 0.13
C GLY A 21 6.67 -4.05 1.15
N TYR A 22 6.84 -2.86 1.71
CA TYR A 22 5.79 -2.25 2.51
C TYR A 22 4.87 -1.44 1.61
N ILE A 23 3.56 -1.68 1.74
CA ILE A 23 2.55 -0.84 1.09
C ILE A 23 2.29 0.38 1.96
N ILE A 24 2.36 1.56 1.34
CA ILE A 24 2.10 2.84 1.98
C ILE A 24 0.96 3.53 1.25
N TYR A 25 0.01 4.03 2.02
CA TYR A 25 -1.06 4.88 1.53
C TYR A 25 -0.84 6.30 2.04
N HIS A 26 -0.73 7.23 1.10
CA HIS A 26 -0.60 8.65 1.37
C HIS A 26 -1.98 9.32 1.43
N SER A 27 -2.09 10.41 2.19
CA SER A 27 -3.32 11.18 2.36
C SER A 27 -3.86 11.79 1.04
N ASP A 28 -3.00 11.92 0.03
CA ASP A 28 -3.35 12.36 -1.32
C ASP A 28 -4.01 11.26 -2.18
N GLY A 29 -4.19 10.05 -1.64
CA GLY A 29 -4.80 8.92 -2.33
C GLY A 29 -3.81 8.02 -3.06
N ASN A 30 -2.51 8.34 -3.06
CA ASN A 30 -1.50 7.52 -3.69
C ASN A 30 -1.18 6.26 -2.87
N LEU A 31 -1.13 5.13 -3.57
CA LEU A 31 -0.66 3.85 -3.03
C LEU A 31 0.71 3.55 -3.63
N ILE A 32 1.71 3.29 -2.78
CA ILE A 32 3.07 2.99 -3.22
C ILE A 32 3.61 1.73 -2.53
N LEU A 33 4.58 1.09 -3.17
CA LEU A 33 5.38 0.00 -2.60
C LEU A 33 6.80 0.48 -2.38
N ILE A 34 7.33 0.24 -1.18
CA ILE A 34 8.74 0.50 -0.86
C ILE A 34 9.48 -0.76 -0.46
N ASP A 35 10.79 -0.74 -0.56
CA ASP A 35 11.62 -1.86 -0.16
C ASP A 35 11.56 -2.15 1.33
N LYS A 36 11.64 -3.44 1.69
CA LYS A 36 11.61 -3.88 3.10
C LYS A 36 12.68 -3.18 3.96
N GLY A 37 13.84 -2.89 3.38
CA GLY A 37 14.94 -2.22 4.08
C GLY A 37 14.62 -0.79 4.53
N TYR A 38 13.58 -0.16 3.96
CA TYR A 38 13.21 1.23 4.23
C TYR A 38 11.98 1.39 5.14
N GLY A 39 11.54 0.33 5.83
CA GLY A 39 10.37 0.41 6.72
C GLY A 39 10.47 1.53 7.78
N SER A 40 11.67 1.85 8.25
CA SER A 40 11.94 2.94 9.21
C SER A 40 12.28 4.30 8.58
N ASP A 41 12.51 4.37 7.27
CA ASP A 41 12.90 5.59 6.52
C ASP A 41 12.18 5.62 5.16
N TYR A 42 10.84 5.54 5.22
CA TYR A 42 10.03 5.44 4.02
C TYR A 42 10.01 6.72 3.18
N LEU A 43 10.33 7.87 3.76
CA LEU A 43 10.33 9.16 3.07
C LEU A 43 11.47 9.28 2.05
N ASN A 44 12.60 8.60 2.29
CA ASN A 44 13.76 8.59 1.40
C ASN A 44 13.87 7.30 0.56
N SER A 45 12.87 6.42 0.63
CA SER A 45 12.89 5.16 -0.10
C SER A 45 12.62 5.36 -1.59
N PRO A 46 13.32 4.65 -2.48
CA PRO A 46 12.79 4.35 -3.80
C PRO A 46 11.41 3.69 -3.64
N PHE A 47 10.46 4.10 -4.47
CA PHE A 47 9.10 3.59 -4.41
C PHE A 47 8.56 3.26 -5.79
N LEU A 48 7.74 2.22 -5.86
CA LEU A 48 6.98 1.85 -7.05
C LEU A 48 5.52 2.24 -6.83
N LYS A 49 4.98 3.07 -7.72
CA LYS A 49 3.57 3.45 -7.64
C LYS A 49 2.68 2.23 -7.92
N ILE A 50 1.62 2.06 -7.13
CA ILE A 50 0.60 1.03 -7.36
C ILE A 50 -0.63 1.70 -7.97
N GLU A 51 -1.19 1.09 -9.01
CA GLU A 51 -2.47 1.50 -9.59
C GLU A 51 -3.59 1.32 -8.54
N ASN A 52 -4.22 2.43 -8.12
CA ASN A 52 -5.17 2.45 -7.00
C ASN A 52 -6.63 2.64 -7.47
N HIS A 53 -7.24 1.60 -8.06
CA HIS A 53 -8.68 1.58 -8.41
C HIS A 53 -9.55 1.11 -7.24
N GLY A 54 -9.46 1.80 -6.09
CA GLY A 54 -10.16 1.42 -4.85
C GLY A 54 -9.45 0.32 -4.04
N LEU A 55 -8.19 0.00 -4.38
CA LEU A 55 -7.38 -0.96 -3.65
C LEU A 55 -7.07 -0.48 -2.23
N SER A 56 -6.89 0.83 -2.04
CA SER A 56 -6.72 1.41 -0.70
C SER A 56 -7.93 1.14 0.20
N ASP A 57 -9.16 1.33 -0.30
CA ASP A 57 -10.38 1.09 0.46
C ASP A 57 -10.55 -0.41 0.77
N ASN A 58 -10.17 -1.27 -0.18
CA ASN A 58 -10.15 -2.71 0.03
C ASN A 58 -9.17 -3.11 1.14
N LEU A 59 -7.96 -2.55 1.14
CA LEU A 59 -6.97 -2.77 2.20
C LEU A 59 -7.49 -2.26 3.56
N GLU A 60 -8.01 -1.03 3.64
CA GLU A 60 -8.57 -0.48 4.88
C GLU A 60 -9.64 -1.38 5.49
N ASN A 61 -10.43 -2.07 4.67
CA ASN A 61 -11.49 -2.95 5.13
C ASN A 61 -11.04 -4.38 5.50
N ASN A 62 -9.87 -4.83 5.04
CA ASN A 62 -9.43 -6.22 5.19
C ASN A 62 -8.22 -6.41 6.12
N VAL A 63 -7.47 -5.35 6.43
CA VAL A 63 -6.28 -5.41 7.28
C VAL A 63 -6.29 -4.32 8.36
N SER A 64 -5.57 -4.54 9.46
CA SER A 64 -5.46 -3.54 10.54
C SER A 64 -4.76 -2.27 10.02
N LEU A 65 -4.91 -1.11 10.66
CA LEU A 65 -4.14 0.08 10.28
C LEU A 65 -2.96 0.24 11.22
N TYR A 66 -1.72 0.23 10.71
CA TYR A 66 -0.53 0.49 11.52
C TYR A 66 0.00 1.91 11.25
N GLY A 67 -0.43 2.87 12.07
CA GLY A 67 0.13 4.23 12.06
C GLY A 67 -0.90 5.33 12.30
N GLY A 68 -0.41 6.49 12.72
CA GLY A 68 -1.19 7.73 12.89
C GLY A 68 -0.36 8.93 12.43
N GLY A 69 -0.92 9.78 11.58
CA GLY A 69 -0.23 10.94 10.98
C GLY A 69 -0.59 11.14 9.50
N SER A 70 0.30 11.77 8.73
CA SER A 70 0.13 12.12 7.30
C SER A 70 0.27 10.94 6.33
N SER A 71 0.75 9.79 6.79
CA SER A 71 0.87 8.55 6.01
C SER A 71 0.42 7.37 6.85
N ARG A 72 -0.43 6.52 6.28
CA ARG A 72 -0.89 5.29 6.91
C ARG A 72 0.00 4.16 6.38
N LEU A 73 0.79 3.55 7.26
CA LEU A 73 1.62 2.40 6.93
C LEU A 73 0.68 1.20 6.99
N PHE A 74 0.50 0.52 5.86
CA PHE A 74 -0.39 -0.61 5.88
C PHE A 74 0.41 -1.80 6.37
N HIS A 75 1.18 -2.48 5.54
CA HIS A 75 1.71 -3.78 5.96
C HIS A 75 2.82 -4.22 5.03
N TYR A 76 3.58 -5.22 5.47
CA TYR A 76 4.45 -5.95 4.57
C TYR A 76 3.59 -6.78 3.60
N ALA A 77 3.94 -6.75 2.32
CA ALA A 77 3.13 -7.33 1.26
C ALA A 77 3.96 -8.12 0.26
N LYS A 78 3.30 -9.10 -0.37
CA LYS A 78 3.77 -9.86 -1.53
C LYS A 78 2.80 -9.60 -2.67
N ILE A 79 3.31 -9.06 -3.76
CA ILE A 79 2.49 -8.59 -4.88
C ILE A 79 2.92 -9.29 -6.14
N LYS A 80 1.97 -9.92 -6.83
CA LYS A 80 2.10 -10.28 -8.24
C LYS A 80 1.40 -9.21 -9.06
N GLY A 81 2.06 -8.71 -10.09
CA GLY A 81 1.45 -7.70 -10.94
C GLY A 81 2.16 -7.53 -12.27
N VAL A 82 1.64 -6.59 -13.06
CA VAL A 82 2.17 -6.23 -14.37
C VAL A 82 2.66 -4.80 -14.29
N LEU A 83 3.85 -4.58 -14.83
CA LEU A 83 4.50 -3.28 -14.90
C LEU A 83 4.05 -2.52 -16.15
N PHE A 84 3.83 -1.23 -15.98
CA PHE A 84 3.47 -0.29 -17.03
C PHE A 84 4.25 1.01 -16.85
N LEU A 85 4.28 1.85 -17.87
CA LEU A 85 4.78 3.22 -17.80
C LEU A 85 3.58 4.17 -17.84
N ASP A 86 3.61 5.20 -16.99
CA ASP A 86 2.64 6.30 -17.06
C ASP A 86 3.00 7.28 -18.20
N GLU A 87 2.21 8.34 -18.34
CA GLU A 87 2.41 9.37 -19.37
C GLU A 87 3.74 10.14 -19.21
N MET A 88 4.38 10.06 -18.04
CA MET A 88 5.68 10.66 -17.75
C MET A 88 6.83 9.64 -17.82
N GLU A 89 6.60 8.47 -18.43
CA GLU A 89 7.54 7.35 -18.50
C GLU A 89 8.00 6.84 -17.12
N LYS A 90 7.17 7.02 -16.08
CA LYS A 90 7.46 6.47 -14.75
C LYS A 90 6.77 5.11 -14.59
N PRO A 91 7.48 4.12 -14.04
CA PRO A 91 6.92 2.79 -13.88
C PRO A 91 5.87 2.76 -12.77
N TYR A 92 4.78 2.04 -13.02
CA TYR A 92 3.76 1.72 -12.03
C TYR A 92 3.32 0.25 -12.13
N LEU A 93 2.79 -0.25 -11.03
CA LEU A 93 2.38 -1.64 -10.87
C LEU A 93 0.87 -1.78 -10.87
N LYS A 94 0.35 -2.58 -11.80
CA LYS A 94 -1.02 -3.09 -11.74
C LYS A 94 -1.06 -4.42 -11.02
N VAL A 95 -1.78 -4.47 -9.91
CA VAL A 95 -1.84 -5.65 -9.03
C VAL A 95 -2.75 -6.73 -9.63
N ARG A 96 -2.28 -7.98 -9.60
CA ARG A 96 -3.06 -9.19 -9.97
C ARG A 96 -3.34 -10.09 -8.79
N GLU A 97 -2.38 -10.21 -7.87
CA GLU A 97 -2.54 -10.96 -6.63
C GLU A 97 -1.81 -10.20 -5.51
N LEU A 98 -2.44 -10.11 -4.34
CA LEU A 98 -1.91 -9.35 -3.21
C LEU A 98 -2.07 -10.15 -1.91
N PHE A 99 -0.93 -10.46 -1.30
CA PHE A 99 -0.87 -11.00 0.05
C PHE A 99 -0.33 -9.94 0.99
N VAL A 100 -0.96 -9.80 2.14
CA VAL A 100 -0.61 -8.81 3.16
C VAL A 100 -0.39 -9.51 4.48
N GLU A 101 0.71 -9.19 5.16
CA GLU A 101 1.00 -9.68 6.51
C GLU A 101 0.34 -8.76 7.54
N ASP A 102 -0.66 -9.26 8.24
CA ASP A 102 -1.40 -8.55 9.30
C ASP A 102 -1.32 -9.38 10.59
N ASN A 103 -0.76 -8.79 11.66
CA ASN A 103 -0.52 -9.48 12.95
C ASN A 103 0.23 -10.83 12.82
N GLY A 104 1.22 -10.91 11.91
CA GLY A 104 2.01 -12.12 11.65
C GLY A 104 1.29 -13.21 10.84
N LEU A 105 0.07 -12.92 10.35
CA LEU A 105 -0.69 -13.81 9.49
C LEU A 105 -0.76 -13.25 8.07
N TRP A 106 -0.52 -14.10 7.08
CA TRP A 106 -0.66 -13.75 5.67
C TRP A 106 -2.12 -13.85 5.23
N ARG A 107 -2.67 -12.74 4.74
CA ARG A 107 -4.03 -12.64 4.19
C ARG A 107 -3.97 -12.40 2.69
N LEU A 108 -4.75 -13.15 1.93
CA LEU A 108 -5.00 -12.88 0.52
C LEU A 108 -6.09 -11.81 0.41
N ILE A 109 -5.82 -10.76 -0.37
CA ILE A 109 -6.77 -9.67 -0.62
C ILE A 109 -7.57 -9.98 -1.88
N ASP A 110 -8.91 -9.99 -1.75
CA ASP A 110 -9.83 -10.18 -2.86
C ASP A 110 -9.96 -8.88 -3.66
N LEU A 111 -9.18 -8.78 -4.75
CA LEU A 111 -9.13 -7.59 -5.61
C LEU A 111 -10.41 -7.35 -6.43
N SER A 112 -11.33 -8.33 -6.47
CA SER A 112 -12.61 -8.18 -7.19
C SER A 112 -13.68 -7.47 -6.38
N ARG A 113 -13.48 -7.37 -5.05
CA ARG A 113 -14.41 -6.67 -4.16
C ARG A 113 -14.10 -5.19 -4.14
N HIS A 114 -15.12 -4.40 -4.41
CA HIS A 114 -15.12 -2.97 -4.18
C HIS A 114 -15.79 -2.69 -2.83
N TYR A 115 -15.08 -1.99 -1.96
CA TYR A 115 -15.61 -1.54 -0.68
C TYR A 115 -15.93 -0.04 -0.79
N GLU A 116 -17.01 0.40 -0.16
CA GLU A 116 -17.23 1.83 -0.01
C GLU A 116 -16.11 2.42 0.87
N PRO A 117 -15.63 3.65 0.56
CA PRO A 117 -14.70 4.34 1.42
C PRO A 117 -15.28 4.42 2.83
N ARG A 118 -14.51 4.06 3.85
CA ARG A 118 -14.96 4.24 5.24
C ARG A 118 -15.30 5.71 5.44
N ASN A 119 -16.51 5.98 5.96
CA ASN A 119 -17.02 7.34 6.14
C ASN A 119 -15.99 8.16 6.93
N ARG A 120 -15.41 9.19 6.28
CA ARG A 120 -14.27 9.96 6.78
C ARG A 120 -14.66 11.06 7.77
N GLU A 121 -15.88 11.00 8.32
CA GLU A 121 -16.28 11.90 9.41
C GLU A 121 -15.39 11.61 10.62
N GLU A 122 -14.42 12.52 10.77
CA GLU A 122 -13.45 12.72 11.84
C GLU A 122 -13.76 11.96 13.14
N ILE A 123 -13.25 10.73 13.24
CA ILE A 123 -12.81 10.22 14.53
C ILE A 123 -11.31 10.47 14.57
N ASN A 124 -10.93 11.66 14.99
CA ASN A 124 -9.55 11.96 15.36
C ASN A 124 -9.26 11.18 16.65
N TRP A 125 -8.00 10.80 16.90
CA TRP A 125 -7.59 10.26 18.21
C TRP A 125 -8.04 11.16 19.38
N HIS A 126 -8.23 12.47 19.14
CA HIS A 126 -8.73 13.43 20.10
C HIS A 126 -10.23 13.27 20.44
N ASP A 127 -11.03 12.64 19.57
CA ASP A 127 -12.46 12.40 19.81
C ASP A 127 -12.71 11.16 20.67
N ILE A 128 -11.71 10.27 20.80
CA ILE A 128 -11.77 9.07 21.64
C ILE A 128 -11.55 9.41 23.13
N PHE A 129 -10.88 10.53 23.43
CA PHE A 129 -10.58 10.99 24.80
C PHE A 129 -11.37 12.22 25.23
N LYS A 130 -12.46 12.59 24.54
CA LYS A 130 -13.42 13.53 25.11
C LYS A 130 -14.03 12.85 26.34
N GLU A 131 -13.50 13.20 27.51
CA GLU A 131 -14.10 12.86 28.80
C GLU A 131 -15.60 13.16 28.71
N ASN A 132 -16.42 12.18 29.09
CA ASN A 132 -17.82 12.41 29.38
C ASN A 132 -17.89 13.39 30.55
N GLY A 133 -17.85 14.69 30.23
CA GLY A 133 -18.10 15.77 31.16
C GLY A 133 -19.57 15.73 31.55
N HIS A 134 -19.82 15.18 32.74
CA HIS A 134 -21.06 15.36 33.49
C HIS A 134 -21.25 16.82 33.91
#